data_AF-A0A6G3LF44-F1
#
_entry.id   AF-A0A6G3LF44-F1
#
_cell.length_a   1.000
_cell.length_b   1.000
_cell.length_c   1.000
_cell.angle_alpha   90.00
_cell.angle_beta   90.00
_cell.angle_gamma   90.00
#
_symmetry.space_group_name_H-M   'P 1'
#
loop_
_entity.id
_entity.type
_entity.pdbx_description
1 polymer ?
#
loop_
_entity_poly.entity_id
_entity_poly.type
_entity_poly.pdbx_seq_one_letter_code
_entity_poly.pdbx_strand_id
1 'polypeptide(L)' 'MDKYRVAVLGATGLVGQKFVSLLSNHKMFEVAYLTASERHWKAVF' A
#
# COMPACT_ATOMS: atom_id res chain seq x y z
N MET A 1 7.93 15.24 -12.55
CA MET A 1 7.93 13.83 -12.98
C MET A 1 6.78 13.18 -12.26
N ASP A 2 5.80 12.67 -12.99
CA ASP A 2 4.64 12.02 -12.37
C ASP A 2 5.06 10.73 -11.68
N LYS A 3 4.50 10.47 -10.49
CA LYS A 3 4.78 9.25 -9.73
C LYS A 3 4.04 8.07 -10.34
N TYR A 4 4.66 6.89 -10.30
CA TYR A 4 3.99 5.65 -10.66
C TYR A 4 3.03 5.25 -9.54
N ARG A 5 1.76 5.10 -9.90
CA ARG A 5 0.71 4.64 -8.98
C ARG A 5 0.84 3.14 -8.80
N VAL A 6 0.99 2.70 -7.55
CA VAL A 6 1.18 1.29 -7.21
C VAL A 6 0.16 0.83 -6.18
N ALA A 7 -0.07 -0.48 -6.12
CA ALA A 7 -0.88 -1.12 -5.10
C ALA A 7 -0.02 -2.03 -4.23
N VAL A 8 -0.28 -2.07 -2.93
CA VAL A 8 0.37 -3.02 -2.00
C VAL A 8 -0.62 -4.13 -1.66
N LEU A 9 -0.31 -5.35 -2.12
CA LEU A 9 -1.09 -6.53 -1.81
C LEU A 9 -0.70 -7.10 -0.44
N GLY A 10 -1.69 -7.45 0.39
CA GLY A 10 -1.42 -7.96 1.74
C GLY A 10 -0.84 -6.90 2.68
N ALA A 11 -1.29 -5.66 2.56
CA ALA A 11 -0.81 -4.49 3.30
C ALA A 11 -0.89 -4.65 4.83
N THR A 12 -1.76 -5.54 5.34
CA THR A 12 -1.90 -5.81 6.78
C THR A 12 -0.83 -6.74 7.35
N GLY A 13 -0.13 -7.53 6.53
CA GLY A 13 0.96 -8.39 6.98
C GLY A 13 2.24 -7.62 7.29
N LEU A 14 3.19 -8.24 8.00
CA LEU A 14 4.47 -7.61 8.38
C LEU A 14 5.21 -7.00 7.19
N VAL A 15 5.27 -7.73 6.07
CA VAL A 15 5.93 -7.28 4.84
C VAL A 15 5.16 -6.12 4.19
N GLY A 16 3.83 -6.23 4.12
CA GLY A 16 2.97 -5.19 3.55
C GLY A 16 3.12 -3.86 4.30
N GLN A 17 3.05 -3.89 5.63
CA GLN A 17 3.25 -2.69 6.46
C GLN A 17 4.64 -2.08 6.25
N LYS A 18 5.69 -2.90 6.14
CA LYS A 18 7.05 -2.42 5.85
C LYS A 18 7.14 -1.74 4.48
N PHE A 19 6.49 -2.32 3.46
CA PHE A 19 6.42 -1.71 2.13
C PHE A 19 5.71 -0.36 2.15
N VAL A 20 4.59 -0.24 2.87
CA VAL A 20 3.88 1.05 3.04
C VAL A 20 4.80 2.10 3.65
N SER A 21 5.53 1.75 4.72
CA SER A 21 6.47 2.68 5.35
C SER A 21 7.59 3.12 4.40
N LEU A 22 8.16 2.19 3.63
CA LEU A 22 9.22 2.49 2.65
C LEU A 22 8.72 3.36 1.50
N LEU A 23 7.48 3.18 1.09
CA LEU A 23 6.88 3.89 -0.05
C LEU A 23 6.28 5.26 0.32
N SER A 24 6.02 5.52 1.61
CA SER A 24 5.31 6.72 2.11
C SER A 24 5.85 8.06 1.60
N ASN A 25 7.16 8.18 1.34
CA ASN A 25 7.81 9.38 0.83
C ASN A 25 8.67 9.12 -0.40
N HIS A 26 8.30 8.11 -1.20
CA HIS A 26 9.10 7.72 -2.35
C HIS A 26 9.00 8.73 -3.50
N LYS A 27 10.14 9.05 -4.13
CA LYS A 27 10.21 10.03 -5.22
C LYS A 27 9.51 9.55 -6.50
N MET A 28 9.49 8.23 -6.71
CA MET A 28 8.97 7.62 -7.94
C MET A 28 7.63 6.92 -7.76
N PHE A 29 7.21 6.62 -6.53
CA PHE A 29 6.03 5.78 -6.29
C PHE A 29 5.02 6.50 -5.40
N GLU A 30 3.75 6.31 -5.72
CA GLU A 30 2.61 6.75 -4.93
C GLU A 30 1.72 5.54 -4.66
N VAL A 31 1.46 5.25 -3.39
CA VAL A 31 0.60 4.13 -2.99
C VAL A 31 -0.85 4.55 -3.20
N ALA A 32 -1.46 4.07 -4.28
CA ALA A 32 -2.83 4.43 -4.65
C ALA A 32 -3.87 3.48 -4.04
N TYR A 33 -3.48 2.22 -3.78
CA TYR A 33 -4.38 1.21 -3.21
C TYR A 33 -3.64 0.31 -2.23
N LEU A 34 -4.33 -0.05 -1.15
CA LEU A 34 -3.91 -1.07 -0.18
C LEU A 34 -4.92 -2.19 -0.22
N THR A 35 -4.46 -3.44 -0.30
CA THR A 35 -5.35 -4.61 -0.24
C THR A 35 -4.97 -5.51 0.91
N ALA A 36 -5.94 -6.26 1.42
CA ALA A 36 -5.78 -7.25 2.47
C ALA A 36 -6.68 -8.45 2.16
N SER A 37 -6.53 -9.55 2.91
CA SER A 37 -7.48 -10.65 2.82
C SER A 37 -8.87 -10.23 3.27
N GLU A 38 -9.92 -10.87 2.75
CA GLU A 38 -11.32 -10.55 3.09
C GLU A 38 -11.59 -10.54 4.60
N ARG A 39 -10.95 -11.45 5.35
CA ARG A 39 -11.04 -11.51 6.82
C ARG A 39 -10.58 -10.23 7.52
N HIS A 40 -9.68 -9.47 6.91
CA HIS A 40 -9.11 -8.24 7.44
C HIS A 40 -9.57 -6.99 6.68
N TRP A 41 -10.44 -7.13 5.68
CA TRP A 41 -10.95 -6.00 4.91
C TRP A 41 -12.00 -5.24 5.73
N LYS A 42 -11.62 -4.06 6.25
CA LYS A 42 -12.58 -3.02 6.64
C LYS A 42 -12.62 -2.00 5.50
N ALA A 43 -13.72 -1.99 4.75
CA ALA A 43 -13.99 -0.92 3.79
C ALA A 43 -14.15 0.39 4.56
N VAL A 44 -13.10 1.22 4.58
CA VAL A 44 -13.19 2.62 4.96
C VAL A 44 -12.82 3.38 3.71
N PHE A 45 -13.84 3.91 3.04
CA PHE A 45 -13.71 4.89 1.97
C PHE A 45 -13.46 6.27 2.59
#